data_AF-A0A133VB55-F1
#
_entry.id   AF-A0A133VB55-F1
#
_cell.length_a   1.000
_cell.length_b   1.000
_cell.length_c   1.000
_cell.angle_alpha   90.00
_cell.angle_beta   90.00
_cell.angle_gamma   90.00
#
_symmetry.space_group_name_H-M   'P 1'
#
loop_
_entity.id
_entity.type
_entity.pdbx_description
1 polymer ?
#
loop_
_entity_poly.entity_id
_entity_poly.type
_entity_poly.pdbx_seq_one_letter_code
_entity_poly.pdbx_strand_id
1 'polypeptide(L)'
;MRGITHFIMGALIVTFIGSAMYGVLEYTSLIIMMSAFFGLLPDTLDFKFNRYIEPHDLTIDPYPDDFDPQEIADAIAEEIDKADKLKPGDEQKIELHTLKIGPDR
;
A
#
# COMPACT_ATOMS: atom_id res chain seq x y z
N MET A 1 10.02 -6.69 -3.69
CA MET A 1 11.47 -6.39 -3.48
C MET A 1 11.76 -4.96 -2.99
N ARG A 2 10.78 -4.13 -2.58
CA ARG A 2 11.01 -2.71 -2.23
C ARG A 2 11.37 -2.44 -0.76
N GLY A 3 10.98 -3.32 0.17
CA GLY A 3 11.24 -3.13 1.60
C GLY A 3 12.74 -3.08 1.98
N ILE A 4 13.58 -3.95 1.42
CA ILE A 4 15.01 -3.98 1.76
C ILE A 4 15.70 -2.67 1.38
N THR A 5 15.33 -2.07 0.24
CA THR A 5 15.85 -0.76 -0.18
C THR A 5 15.52 0.32 0.86
N HIS A 6 14.28 0.37 1.32
CA HIS A 6 13.85 1.35 2.33
C HIS A 6 14.58 1.16 3.67
N PHE A 7 14.78 -0.09 4.10
CA PHE A 7 15.56 -0.41 5.30
C PHE A 7 17.01 0.07 5.20
N ILE A 8 17.68 -0.26 4.10
CA ILE A 8 19.09 0.11 3.87
C ILE A 8 19.22 1.63 3.77
N MET A 9 18.32 2.31 3.06
CA MET A 9 18.34 3.76 2.95
C MET A 9 18.12 4.45 4.30
N GLY A 10 17.18 3.96 5.12
CA GLY A 10 16.95 4.46 6.46
C GLY A 10 18.17 4.32 7.37
N ALA A 11 18.87 3.18 7.29
CA ALA A 11 20.13 2.97 8.01
C ALA A 11 21.23 3.92 7.52
N LEU A 12 21.39 4.05 6.20
CA LEU A 12 22.48 4.78 5.56
C LEU A 12 22.38 6.29 5.82
N ILE A 13 21.20 6.89 5.70
CA ILE A 13 21.01 8.34 5.91
C ILE A 13 21.47 8.77 7.31
N VAL A 14 21.19 7.98 8.35
CA VAL A 14 21.53 8.37 9.72
C VAL A 14 23.04 8.36 9.99
N THR A 15 23.83 7.61 9.20
CA THR A 15 25.29 7.57 9.34
C THR A 15 25.96 8.90 8.98
N PHE A 16 25.29 9.76 8.21
CA PHE A 16 25.77 11.10 7.88
C PHE A 16 25.47 12.13 8.98
N ILE A 17 24.74 11.75 10.04
CA ILE A 17 24.37 12.63 11.14
C ILE A 17 25.38 12.43 12.29
N GLY A 18 26.28 13.38 12.48
CA GLY A 18 27.38 13.28 13.45
C GLY A 18 26.91 13.04 14.90
N SER A 19 25.82 13.68 15.34
CA SER A 19 25.26 13.46 16.68
C SER A 19 24.70 12.04 16.87
N ALA A 20 24.14 11.45 15.82
CA ALA A 20 23.68 10.06 15.86
C ALA A 20 24.87 9.10 16.00
N MET A 21 25.95 9.33 15.25
CA MET A 21 27.17 8.52 15.35
C MET A 21 27.86 8.67 16.70
N TYR A 22 27.91 9.88 17.24
CA TYR A 22 28.38 10.11 18.61
C TYR A 22 27.55 9.30 19.62
N GLY A 23 26.23 9.29 19.46
CA GLY A 23 25.35 8.50 20.32
C GLY A 23 25.58 6.99 20.21
N VAL A 24 25.90 6.48 19.02
CA VAL A 24 26.26 5.08 18.82
C VAL A 24 27.57 4.74 19.53
N LEU A 25 28.59 5.59 19.39
CA LEU A 25 29.92 5.34 19.95
C LEU A 25 29.96 5.48 21.48
N GLU A 26 29.35 6.53 22.03
CA GLU A 26 29.45 6.85 23.46
C GLU A 26 28.41 6.11 24.29
N TYR A 27 27.21 5.93 23.75
CA TYR A 27 26.07 5.42 24.51
C TYR A 27 25.56 4.06 24.00
N THR A 28 26.27 3.43 23.06
CA THR A 28 25.83 2.18 22.40
C THR A 28 24.40 2.33 21.85
N SER A 29 24.08 3.52 21.33
CA SER A 29 22.74 3.84 20.86
C SER A 29 22.32 2.95 19.70
N LEU A 30 21.08 2.47 19.73
CA LEU A 30 20.47 1.66 18.66
C LEU A 30 19.84 2.53 17.55
N ILE A 31 20.19 3.81 17.48
CA ILE A 31 19.56 4.78 16.57
C ILE A 31 19.67 4.37 15.09
N ILE A 32 20.76 3.72 14.67
CA ILE A 32 20.90 3.21 13.29
C ILE A 32 19.88 2.13 12.98
N MET A 33 19.74 1.16 13.88
CA MET A 33 18.77 0.09 13.72
C MET A 33 17.35 0.64 13.75
N MET A 34 17.07 1.60 14.65
CA MET A 34 15.78 2.25 14.74
C MET A 34 15.44 3.00 13.45
N SER A 35 16.35 3.81 12.90
CA SER A 35 16.17 4.48 11.61
C SER A 35 15.95 3.51 10.45
N ALA A 36 16.62 2.36 10.45
CA ALA A 36 16.40 1.32 9.44
C ALA A 36 14.98 0.73 9.52
N PHE A 37 14.49 0.42 10.72
CA PHE A 37 13.11 -0.03 10.93
C PHE A 37 12.08 1.04 10.57
N PHE A 38 12.32 2.30 10.93
CA PHE A 38 11.45 3.40 10.52
C PHE A 38 11.49 3.65 9.01
N GLY A 39 12.62 3.35 8.34
CA GLY A 39 12.71 3.35 6.89
C GLY A 39 11.71 2.39 6.24
N LEU A 40 11.43 1.23 6.84
CA LEU A 40 10.43 0.27 6.35
C LEU A 40 8.99 0.74 6.54
N LEU A 41 8.75 1.70 7.42
CA LEU A 41 7.42 2.01 7.92
C LEU A 41 6.48 2.58 6.85
N PRO A 42 6.90 3.52 5.96
CA PRO A 42 6.04 3.99 4.88
C PRO A 42 5.60 2.88 3.93
N ASP A 43 6.52 2.03 3.46
CA ASP A 43 6.23 0.88 2.58
C ASP A 43 5.32 -0.14 3.29
N THR A 44 5.53 -0.34 4.60
CA THR A 44 4.72 -1.27 5.39
C THR A 44 3.31 -0.75 5.64
N LEU A 45 3.17 0.53 6.01
CA LEU A 45 1.87 1.15 6.22
C LEU A 45 1.06 1.21 4.94
N ASP A 46 1.66 1.64 3.84
CA ASP A 46 0.98 1.79 2.56
C ASP A 46 0.55 0.42 1.99
N PHE A 47 1.50 -0.50 1.80
CA PHE A 47 1.20 -1.76 1.11
C PHE A 47 0.55 -2.85 1.99
N LYS A 48 0.78 -2.84 3.30
CA LYS A 48 0.31 -3.91 4.19
C LYS A 48 -0.75 -3.51 5.20
N PHE A 49 -0.95 -2.22 5.45
CA PHE A 49 -2.03 -1.78 6.33
C PHE A 49 -3.13 -1.09 5.53
N ASN A 50 -2.80 -0.11 4.68
CA ASN A 50 -3.82 0.62 3.93
C ASN A 50 -4.66 -0.31 3.04
N ARG A 51 -3.99 -1.23 2.33
CA ARG A 51 -4.65 -2.24 1.49
C ARG A 51 -5.73 -3.07 2.21
N TYR A 52 -5.62 -3.33 3.51
CA TYR A 52 -6.56 -4.20 4.22
C TYR A 52 -7.53 -3.45 5.14
N ILE A 53 -7.26 -2.18 5.40
CA ILE A 53 -8.06 -1.35 6.33
C ILE A 53 -9.00 -0.43 5.57
N GLU A 54 -8.65 -0.07 4.33
CA GLU A 54 -9.48 0.80 3.51
C GLU A 54 -10.74 0.05 3.01
N PRO A 55 -11.94 0.46 3.41
CA PRO A 55 -13.16 -0.16 2.91
C PRO A 55 -13.36 0.23 1.44
N HIS A 56 -13.76 -0.75 0.63
CA HIS A 56 -14.18 -0.56 -0.74
C HIS A 56 -15.70 -0.73 -0.82
N ASP A 57 -16.36 0.16 -1.55
CA ASP A 57 -17.81 0.11 -1.75
C ASP A 57 -18.21 -0.99 -2.74
N LEU A 58 -17.33 -1.24 -3.71
CA LEU A 58 -17.45 -2.34 -4.66
C LEU A 58 -16.09 -2.98 -4.92
N THR A 59 -16.03 -4.31 -4.84
CA THR A 59 -14.88 -5.11 -5.26
C THR A 59 -15.29 -6.00 -6.42
N ILE A 60 -14.61 -5.87 -7.56
CA ILE A 60 -14.81 -6.71 -8.75
C ILE A 60 -13.67 -7.73 -8.81
N ASP A 61 -13.98 -9.02 -8.58
CA ASP A 61 -13.07 -10.15 -8.75
C ASP A 61 -13.57 -11.08 -9.87
N PRO A 62 -13.10 -10.92 -11.12
CA PRO A 62 -13.59 -11.71 -12.24
C PRO A 62 -13.16 -13.17 -12.12
N TYR A 63 -14.13 -14.09 -12.12
CA TYR A 63 -13.82 -15.51 -12.14
C TYR A 63 -13.42 -15.96 -13.56
N PRO A 64 -12.32 -16.70 -13.75
CA PRO A 64 -11.84 -17.02 -15.10
C PRO A 64 -12.81 -17.83 -15.96
N ASP A 65 -13.65 -18.65 -15.33
CA ASP A 65 -14.55 -19.59 -16.02
C ASP A 65 -15.98 -19.01 -16.19
N ASP A 66 -16.27 -17.86 -15.58
CA ASP A 66 -17.57 -17.17 -15.62
C ASP A 66 -17.34 -15.66 -15.76
N PHE A 67 -16.82 -15.27 -16.93
CA PHE A 67 -16.39 -13.91 -17.21
C PHE A 67 -17.29 -13.26 -18.26
N ASP A 68 -18.12 -12.31 -17.83
CA ASP A 68 -18.84 -11.41 -18.73
C ASP A 68 -18.26 -9.98 -18.64
N PRO A 69 -17.59 -9.48 -19.70
CA PRO A 69 -17.11 -8.10 -19.76
C PRO A 69 -18.21 -7.05 -19.60
N GLN A 70 -19.44 -7.35 -20.04
CA GLN A 70 -20.53 -6.40 -20.01
C GLN A 70 -21.04 -6.18 -18.58
N GLU A 71 -21.16 -7.25 -17.79
CA GLU A 71 -21.56 -7.14 -16.38
C GLU A 71 -20.59 -6.29 -15.57
N ILE A 72 -19.28 -6.40 -15.84
CA ILE A 72 -18.25 -5.57 -15.21
C ILE A 72 -18.39 -4.10 -15.66
N ALA A 73 -18.61 -3.87 -16.95
CA ALA A 73 -18.78 -2.53 -17.48
C ALA A 73 -20.03 -1.85 -16.89
N ASP A 74 -21.13 -2.58 -16.76
CA ASP A 74 -22.38 -2.11 -16.18
C ASP A 74 -22.22 -1.81 -14.69
N ALA A 75 -21.53 -2.67 -13.94
CA ALA A 75 -21.21 -2.44 -12.53
C ALA A 75 -20.36 -1.17 -12.33
N ILE A 76 -19.33 -0.96 -13.16
CA ILE A 76 -18.51 0.25 -13.10
C ILE A 76 -19.34 1.50 -13.45
N ALA A 77 -20.20 1.42 -14.48
CA ALA A 77 -21.06 2.53 -14.87
C ALA A 77 -22.05 2.91 -13.75
N GLU A 78 -22.62 1.92 -13.06
CA GLU A 78 -23.52 2.17 -11.92
C GLU A 78 -22.82 2.89 -10.77
N GLU A 79 -21.56 2.52 -10.47
CA GLU A 79 -20.78 3.19 -9.43
C GLU A 79 -20.37 4.62 -9.82
N ILE A 80 -20.12 4.89 -11.10
CA ILE A 80 -19.90 6.25 -11.61
C ILE A 80 -21.17 7.10 -11.42
N ASP A 81 -22.34 6.54 -11.74
CA ASP A 81 -23.63 7.21 -11.55
C ASP A 81 -23.97 7.46 -10.07
N LYS A 82 -23.47 6.61 -9.16
CA LYS A 82 -23.54 6.84 -7.71
C LYS A 82 -22.60 7.95 -7.28
N ALA A 83 -21.38 7.97 -7.80
CA ALA A 83 -20.37 8.97 -7.47
C ALA A 83 -20.80 10.41 -7.85
N ASP A 84 -21.50 10.59 -8.97
CA ASP A 84 -22.04 11.90 -9.38
C ASP A 84 -23.04 12.50 -8.38
N LYS A 85 -23.72 11.64 -7.60
CA LYS A 85 -24.74 12.05 -6.62
C LYS A 85 -24.15 12.32 -5.23
N LEU A 86 -22.85 12.13 -5.04
CA LEU A 86 -22.17 12.32 -3.77
C LEU A 86 -22.03 13.80 -3.40
N LYS A 87 -21.96 14.07 -2.10
CA LYS A 87 -21.70 15.44 -1.61
C LYS A 87 -20.21 15.73 -1.68
N PRO A 88 -19.81 17.01 -1.70
CA PRO A 88 -18.40 17.39 -1.61
C PRO A 88 -17.75 16.79 -0.35
N GLY A 89 -16.73 15.97 -0.55
CA GLY A 89 -15.99 15.28 0.52
C GLY A 89 -16.37 13.81 0.73
N ASP A 90 -17.45 13.34 0.11
CA ASP A 90 -17.75 11.91 0.03
C ASP A 90 -16.99 11.31 -1.18
N GLU A 91 -16.50 10.07 -1.04
CA GLU A 91 -15.74 9.37 -2.07
C GLU A 91 -16.38 8.00 -2.34
N GLN A 92 -16.39 7.58 -3.61
CA GLN A 92 -16.72 6.21 -4.00
C GLN A 92 -15.44 5.45 -4.31
N LYS A 93 -15.23 4.30 -3.67
CA LYS A 93 -14.00 3.50 -3.81
C LYS A 93 -14.32 2.14 -4.44
N ILE A 94 -13.74 1.90 -5.61
CA ILE A 94 -13.90 0.64 -6.36
C ILE A 94 -12.55 -0.07 -6.41
N GLU A 95 -12.52 -1.34 -6.02
CA GLU A 95 -11.35 -2.21 -6.18
C GLU A 95 -11.56 -3.15 -7.38
N LEU A 96 -10.61 -3.14 -8.32
CA LEU A 96 -10.63 -3.99 -9.50
C LEU A 96 -9.51 -5.03 -9.41
N HIS A 97 -9.87 -6.30 -9.25
CA HIS A 97 -8.90 -7.38 -9.34
C HIS A 97 -8.63 -7.78 -10.79
N THR A 98 -7.44 -8.32 -11.01
CA THR A 98 -7.03 -8.86 -12.31
C THR A 98 -7.50 -10.29 -12.47
N LEU A 99 -7.80 -10.69 -13.71
CA LEU A 99 -8.21 -12.05 -14.01
C LEU A 99 -7.06 -13.03 -13.75
N LYS A 100 -7.29 -14.01 -12.87
CA LYS A 100 -6.28 -14.97 -12.41
C LYS A 100 -6.17 -16.13 -13.40
N ILE A 101 -5.30 -16.00 -14.41
CA ILE A 101 -5.04 -17.04 -15.44
C ILE A 101 -3.93 -18.02 -15.00
N GLY A 102 -3.23 -17.72 -13.90
CA GLY A 102 -2.10 -18.51 -13.40
C GLY A 102 -2.50 -19.82 -12.71
N PRO A 103 -1.52 -20.70 -12.43
CA PRO A 103 -1.74 -21.97 -11.73
C PRO A 103 -2.12 -21.82 -10.25
N ASP A 104 -2.07 -20.60 -9.69
CA ASP A 104 -2.52 -20.24 -8.34
C ASP A 104 -4.04 -19.98 -8.33
N ARG A 105 -4.81 -20.90 -8.94
CA ARG A 105 -6.28 -20.88 -9.01
C ARG A 105 -6.91 -21.16 -7.66
#